data_AF-O49257-F1
#
_entry.id   AF-O49257-F1
#
_cell.length_a   1.000
_cell.length_b   1.000
_cell.length_c   1.000
_cell.angle_alpha   90.00
_cell.angle_beta   90.00
_cell.angle_gamma   90.00
#
_symmetry.space_group_name_H-M   'P 1'
#
loop_
_entity.id
_entity.type
_entity.pdbx_description
1 polymer ?
#
loop_
_entity_poly.entity_id
_entity_poly.type
_entity_poly.pdbx_seq_one_letter_code
_entity_poly.pdbx_strand_id
1 'polypeptide(L)'
;MATTSFPSVLFYSCIFLLYNGSMAQLFGQSFTPWQSSRQGGLKGCKFDRLQAFEPLRQVRSQAGVTEYFDEQNEQLRCTGVSVIRRVIEPQGLLLPQYHNAPGLVYLLQGRGFTGLTLPGCPAAFQQQFQPFDRAQGQSQSHLKDEHQRVHRFKQGDVIALPAGIVHWGYNDGDAPVVAIYVFDVNNNANQLEPRQKEFLLAGNNKEDQQFGQNIFSGFNIQLLSEALGISQQAAQRIQSQKEQRGEIIRVTQRLQFLKPTMSQQDRSFNGLEENFCSLEAKQNIENPKRADTYNPRAGRITRLHGQNFPILNLVQMSATRVNLYQNAILSPFWNINAHSVVYMIQGHARVQVVNNNGQTVFNDRLRQGQLLILPQHYVVLKKTEREGCQYISFKTNPNSMVSHIAGKSSILRALPVNVLANAYRISRQEVRNLKNNRGQESGVFTPKFTQTSFQPYPEGEDESSLINKASE
;
A
#
# COMPACT_ATOMS: atom_id res chain seq x y z
N MET A 1 38.63 -29.87 -55.45
CA MET A 1 38.66 -28.57 -54.76
C MET A 1 37.44 -28.53 -53.85
N ALA A 2 37.68 -28.48 -52.54
CA ALA A 2 36.62 -28.54 -51.53
C ALA A 2 35.84 -27.22 -51.49
N THR A 3 34.53 -27.30 -51.66
CA THR A 3 33.59 -26.19 -51.46
C THR A 3 32.96 -26.35 -50.07
N THR A 4 33.37 -25.51 -49.13
CA THR A 4 32.78 -25.42 -47.80
C THR A 4 31.53 -24.55 -47.85
N SER A 5 30.36 -25.17 -47.67
CA SER A 5 29.08 -24.49 -47.43
C SER A 5 28.91 -24.26 -45.92
N PHE A 6 28.93 -23.01 -45.48
CA PHE A 6 28.37 -22.58 -44.21
C PHE A 6 27.42 -21.41 -44.53
N PRO A 7 26.09 -21.62 -44.47
CA PRO A 7 25.32 -20.85 -43.50
C PRO A 7 24.02 -21.56 -43.07
N SER A 8 23.91 -22.00 -41.82
CA SER A 8 22.60 -22.37 -41.26
C SER A 8 22.56 -22.36 -39.73
N VAL A 9 23.70 -22.38 -39.04
CA VAL A 9 23.72 -22.44 -37.57
C VAL A 9 23.55 -21.06 -36.91
N LEU A 10 23.87 -19.95 -37.59
CA LEU A 10 23.75 -18.60 -37.00
C LEU A 10 22.30 -18.06 -36.97
N PHE A 11 21.39 -18.59 -37.80
CA PHE A 11 20.02 -18.09 -37.85
C PHE A 11 19.14 -18.64 -36.72
N TYR A 12 19.39 -19.88 -36.27
CA TYR A 12 18.66 -20.49 -35.14
C TYR A 12 19.08 -19.92 -33.78
N SER A 13 20.32 -19.46 -33.62
CA SER A 13 20.81 -18.82 -32.40
C SER A 13 20.13 -17.47 -32.12
N CYS A 14 19.78 -16.72 -33.17
CA CYS A 14 19.08 -15.44 -33.03
C CYS A 14 17.60 -15.62 -32.66
N ILE A 15 16.94 -16.70 -33.10
CA ILE A 15 15.53 -16.96 -32.77
C ILE A 15 15.37 -17.41 -31.31
N PHE A 16 16.33 -18.16 -30.75
CA PHE A 16 16.32 -18.53 -29.33
C PHE A 16 16.61 -17.34 -28.38
N LEU A 17 17.38 -16.34 -28.83
CA LEU A 17 17.61 -15.11 -28.06
C LEU A 17 16.40 -14.16 -28.07
N LEU A 18 15.58 -14.19 -29.14
CA LEU A 18 14.35 -13.39 -29.22
C LEU A 18 13.20 -14.02 -28.41
N TYR A 19 13.15 -15.35 -28.25
CA TYR A 19 12.13 -16.01 -27.43
C TYR A 19 12.41 -15.97 -25.92
N ASN A 20 13.68 -15.82 -25.49
CA ASN A 20 14.03 -15.68 -24.07
C ASN A 20 14.05 -14.22 -23.58
N GLY A 21 13.92 -13.24 -24.49
CA GLY A 21 13.96 -11.81 -24.16
C GLY A 21 12.71 -11.27 -23.46
N SER A 22 11.59 -12.01 -23.47
CA SER A 22 10.30 -11.51 -22.96
C SER A 22 10.21 -11.50 -21.43
N MET A 23 10.96 -12.34 -20.72
CA MET A 23 10.93 -12.41 -19.25
C MET A 23 12.10 -11.69 -18.55
N ALA A 24 13.20 -11.42 -19.27
CA ALA A 24 14.33 -10.67 -18.71
C ALA A 24 13.97 -9.21 -18.38
N GLN A 25 12.90 -8.66 -18.98
CA GLN A 25 12.41 -7.31 -18.70
C GLN A 25 11.70 -7.18 -17.34
N LEU A 26 11.24 -8.28 -16.72
CA LEU A 26 10.63 -8.26 -15.38
C LEU A 26 11.66 -8.01 -14.27
N PHE A 27 12.93 -8.38 -14.49
CA PHE A 27 13.97 -8.34 -13.45
C PHE A 27 15.24 -7.56 -13.85
N GLY A 28 15.39 -7.17 -15.12
CA GLY A 28 16.55 -6.44 -15.65
C GLY A 28 16.48 -4.92 -15.56
N GLN A 29 15.38 -4.33 -15.06
CA GLN A 29 15.35 -2.90 -14.82
C GLN A 29 16.13 -2.60 -13.53
N SER A 30 17.29 -1.97 -13.67
CA SER A 30 18.00 -1.31 -12.60
C SER A 30 17.08 -0.22 -12.03
N PHE A 31 16.23 -0.56 -11.06
CA PHE A 31 15.30 0.39 -10.44
C PHE A 31 16.09 1.41 -9.63
N THR A 32 16.49 2.48 -10.30
CA THR A 32 17.07 3.63 -9.60
C THR A 32 15.97 4.29 -8.77
N PRO A 33 16.27 4.80 -7.55
CA PRO A 33 15.27 5.54 -6.75
C PRO A 33 14.65 6.75 -7.47
N TRP A 34 15.26 7.19 -8.56
CA TRP A 34 14.87 8.34 -9.37
C TRP A 34 13.90 8.00 -10.51
N GLN A 35 13.73 6.72 -10.85
CA GLN A 35 12.74 6.31 -11.84
C GLN A 35 11.35 6.18 -11.19
N SER A 36 10.36 6.80 -11.84
CA SER A 36 8.95 6.70 -11.47
C SER A 36 8.24 5.85 -12.53
N SER A 37 7.52 4.82 -12.09
CA SER A 37 6.65 3.98 -12.92
C SER A 37 5.26 4.58 -13.12
N ARG A 38 5.14 5.91 -13.03
CA ARG A 38 3.88 6.65 -13.23
C ARG A 38 3.96 7.49 -14.48
N GLN A 39 2.83 7.61 -15.20
CA GLN A 39 2.72 8.44 -16.40
C GLN A 39 2.62 9.96 -16.11
N GLY A 40 2.83 10.41 -14.87
CA GLY A 40 2.55 11.78 -14.44
C GLY A 40 1.04 12.03 -14.26
N GLY A 41 0.67 13.03 -13.48
CA GLY A 41 -0.75 13.34 -13.21
C GLY A 41 -1.44 13.97 -14.43
N LEU A 42 -2.63 13.46 -14.80
CA LEU A 42 -3.49 13.99 -15.87
C LEU A 42 -4.03 15.42 -15.59
N LYS A 43 -3.93 15.91 -14.35
CA LYS A 43 -4.33 17.25 -13.89
C LYS A 43 -3.29 17.83 -12.94
N GLY A 44 -3.15 19.16 -12.94
CA GLY A 44 -2.22 19.87 -12.07
C GLY A 44 -2.53 19.66 -10.59
N CYS A 45 -1.57 19.13 -9.84
CA CYS A 45 -1.62 18.95 -8.38
C CYS A 45 -1.41 20.26 -7.61
N LYS A 46 -2.23 21.28 -7.90
CA LYS A 46 -2.22 22.56 -7.19
C LYS A 46 -3.40 22.60 -6.23
N PHE A 47 -3.10 22.70 -4.94
CA PHE A 47 -4.12 22.79 -3.90
C PHE A 47 -3.93 24.08 -3.11
N ASP A 48 -5.02 24.84 -2.96
CA ASP A 48 -5.08 25.95 -2.02
C ASP A 48 -5.51 25.47 -0.62
N ARG A 49 -6.24 24.34 -0.57
CA ARG A 49 -6.64 23.65 0.67
C ARG A 49 -6.64 22.14 0.48
N LEU A 50 -6.05 21.42 1.42
CA LEU A 50 -6.17 19.97 1.57
C LEU A 50 -7.18 19.65 2.66
N GLN A 51 -7.74 18.44 2.62
CA GLN A 51 -8.70 17.98 3.61
C GLN A 51 -8.41 16.56 4.06
N ALA A 52 -8.78 16.24 5.30
CA ALA A 52 -8.78 14.87 5.76
C ALA A 52 -10.06 14.17 5.29
N PHE A 53 -9.96 12.88 4.99
CA PHE A 53 -11.06 12.07 4.44
C PHE A 53 -11.51 11.00 5.42
N GLU A 54 -12.80 10.73 5.40
CA GLU A 54 -13.42 9.55 5.97
C GLU A 54 -14.11 8.76 4.83
N PRO A 55 -14.38 7.46 5.00
CA PRO A 55 -15.12 6.70 3.99
C PRO A 55 -16.49 7.33 3.74
N LEU A 56 -16.86 7.50 2.46
CA LEU A 56 -18.10 8.16 2.06
C LEU A 56 -19.25 7.18 1.86
N ARG A 57 -18.93 5.98 1.37
CA ARG A 57 -19.91 4.96 0.97
C ARG A 57 -19.58 3.62 1.59
N GLN A 58 -20.60 2.85 1.95
CA GLN A 58 -20.46 1.49 2.45
C GLN A 58 -21.30 0.52 1.61
N VAL A 59 -20.72 -0.61 1.27
CA VAL A 59 -21.38 -1.72 0.56
C VAL A 59 -21.34 -2.94 1.46
N ARG A 60 -22.51 -3.47 1.80
CA ARG A 60 -22.63 -4.64 2.69
C ARG A 60 -22.53 -5.93 1.90
N SER A 61 -21.87 -6.91 2.50
CA SER A 61 -21.84 -8.30 2.08
C SER A 61 -22.32 -9.18 3.23
N GLN A 62 -22.54 -10.47 2.98
CA GLN A 62 -23.09 -11.41 3.96
C GLN A 62 -22.25 -11.52 5.25
N ALA A 63 -20.93 -11.40 5.16
CA ALA A 63 -20.00 -11.52 6.29
C ALA A 63 -19.00 -10.37 6.37
N GLY A 64 -19.39 -9.17 5.95
CA GLY A 64 -18.52 -8.00 6.03
C GLY A 64 -19.09 -6.76 5.35
N VAL A 65 -18.26 -5.71 5.37
CA VAL A 65 -18.55 -4.43 4.71
C VAL A 65 -17.28 -3.91 4.02
N THR A 66 -17.48 -3.33 2.84
CA THR A 66 -16.46 -2.59 2.11
C THR A 66 -16.85 -1.12 2.10
N GLU A 67 -15.95 -0.27 2.57
CA GLU A 67 -16.13 1.17 2.66
C GLU A 67 -15.22 1.86 1.63
N TYR A 68 -15.80 2.74 0.83
CA TYR A 68 -15.14 3.43 -0.26
C TYR A 68 -14.89 4.89 0.10
N PHE A 69 -13.68 5.35 -0.20
CA PHE A 69 -13.36 6.77 -0.20
C PHE A 69 -13.79 7.40 -1.53
N ASP A 70 -13.99 8.72 -1.55
CA ASP A 70 -14.46 9.43 -2.74
C ASP A 70 -13.40 9.47 -3.86
N GLU A 71 -13.51 8.55 -4.83
CA GLU A 71 -12.61 8.49 -5.99
C GLU A 71 -12.67 9.74 -6.88
N GLN A 72 -13.73 10.55 -6.78
CA GLN A 72 -13.87 11.78 -7.56
C GLN A 72 -13.12 12.95 -6.92
N ASN A 73 -12.69 12.80 -5.67
CA ASN A 73 -11.96 13.83 -4.95
C ASN A 73 -10.67 14.23 -5.68
N GLU A 74 -10.46 15.53 -5.82
CA GLU A 74 -9.31 16.08 -6.55
C GLU A 74 -7.95 15.66 -5.96
N GLN A 75 -7.83 15.46 -4.65
CA GLN A 75 -6.58 15.05 -4.01
C GLN A 75 -6.23 13.60 -4.34
N LEU A 76 -7.24 12.71 -4.33
CA LEU A 76 -7.08 11.31 -4.73
C LEU A 76 -6.81 11.18 -6.24
N ARG A 77 -7.52 11.97 -7.08
CA ARG A 77 -7.32 11.99 -8.54
C ARG A 77 -5.94 12.51 -8.94
N CYS A 78 -5.48 13.62 -8.35
CA CYS A 78 -4.14 14.15 -8.63
C CYS A 78 -3.06 13.15 -8.22
N THR A 79 -3.20 12.56 -7.03
CA THR A 79 -2.21 11.60 -6.54
C THR A 79 -2.35 10.22 -7.16
N GLY A 80 -3.39 9.97 -7.96
CA GLY A 80 -3.57 8.73 -8.70
C GLY A 80 -3.69 7.52 -7.80
N VAL A 81 -4.46 7.65 -6.71
CA VAL A 81 -4.68 6.55 -5.76
C VAL A 81 -6.16 6.32 -5.50
N SER A 82 -6.54 5.06 -5.30
CA SER A 82 -7.87 4.68 -4.79
C SER A 82 -7.70 3.96 -3.46
N VAL A 83 -8.64 4.18 -2.55
CA VAL A 83 -8.57 3.69 -1.17
C VAL A 83 -9.90 3.05 -0.79
N ILE A 84 -9.83 1.86 -0.23
CA ILE A 84 -10.99 1.18 0.37
C ILE A 84 -10.62 0.61 1.74
N ARG A 85 -11.59 0.58 2.65
CA ARG A 85 -11.47 -0.11 3.94
C ARG A 85 -12.40 -1.31 3.93
N ARG A 86 -11.91 -2.47 4.35
CA ARG A 86 -12.71 -3.69 4.48
C ARG A 86 -12.78 -4.14 5.92
N VAL A 87 -13.97 -4.56 6.34
CA VAL A 87 -14.20 -5.27 7.59
C VAL A 87 -14.76 -6.64 7.26
N ILE A 88 -14.03 -7.69 7.62
CA ILE A 88 -14.39 -9.09 7.37
C ILE A 88 -14.71 -9.72 8.72
N GLU A 89 -15.95 -10.14 8.90
CA GLU A 89 -16.42 -10.77 10.14
C GLU A 89 -15.74 -12.13 10.37
N PRO A 90 -15.77 -12.69 11.60
CA PRO A 90 -15.34 -14.05 11.86
C PRO A 90 -15.96 -15.04 10.88
N GLN A 91 -15.14 -15.95 10.34
CA GLN A 91 -15.52 -16.91 9.30
C GLN A 91 -15.96 -16.28 7.96
N GLY A 92 -15.70 -14.98 7.77
CA GLY A 92 -15.87 -14.30 6.49
C GLY A 92 -14.77 -14.67 5.50
N LEU A 93 -15.16 -14.94 4.25
CA LEU A 93 -14.31 -15.16 3.10
C LEU A 93 -14.52 -14.03 2.09
N LEU A 94 -13.50 -13.19 1.94
CA LEU A 94 -13.35 -12.31 0.78
C LEU A 94 -13.10 -13.18 -0.45
N LEU A 95 -14.03 -13.13 -1.39
CA LEU A 95 -14.02 -13.96 -2.58
C LEU A 95 -12.81 -13.67 -3.48
N PRO A 96 -12.37 -14.65 -4.28
CA PRO A 96 -11.25 -14.46 -5.20
C PRO A 96 -11.53 -13.36 -6.22
N GLN A 97 -10.57 -12.44 -6.35
CA GLN A 97 -10.68 -11.28 -7.24
C GLN A 97 -9.31 -10.75 -7.64
N TYR A 98 -9.26 -9.95 -8.70
CA TYR A 98 -8.06 -9.21 -9.11
C TYR A 98 -8.40 -7.76 -9.46
N HIS A 99 -7.37 -6.93 -9.56
CA HIS A 99 -7.50 -5.50 -9.85
C HIS A 99 -6.65 -5.09 -11.05
N ASN A 100 -7.07 -4.04 -11.76
CA ASN A 100 -6.27 -3.43 -12.83
C ASN A 100 -5.07 -2.62 -12.31
N ALA A 101 -5.08 -2.22 -11.04
CA ALA A 101 -4.04 -1.42 -10.42
C ALA A 101 -3.33 -2.21 -9.31
N PRO A 102 -2.00 -2.05 -9.16
CA PRO A 102 -1.28 -2.63 -8.04
C PRO A 102 -1.65 -1.89 -6.74
N GLY A 103 -1.50 -2.56 -5.60
CA GLY A 103 -1.85 -1.97 -4.32
C GLY A 103 -1.16 -2.60 -3.12
N LEU A 104 -1.34 -1.96 -1.98
CA LEU A 104 -0.89 -2.46 -0.67
C LEU A 104 -2.08 -2.56 0.27
N VAL A 105 -2.11 -3.63 1.05
CA VAL A 105 -3.08 -3.84 2.13
C VAL A 105 -2.37 -3.77 3.46
N TYR A 106 -2.88 -3.00 4.40
CA TYR A 106 -2.41 -3.02 5.78
C TYR A 106 -3.50 -3.55 6.71
N LEU A 107 -3.12 -4.56 7.51
CA LEU A 107 -4.01 -5.20 8.47
C LEU A 107 -4.02 -4.39 9.76
N LEU A 108 -5.07 -3.58 9.94
CA LEU A 108 -5.32 -2.76 11.13
C LEU A 108 -5.63 -3.63 12.35
N GLN A 109 -6.38 -4.72 12.15
CA GLN A 109 -6.83 -5.63 13.20
C GLN A 109 -7.08 -7.02 12.63
N GLY A 110 -6.99 -8.04 13.49
CA GLY A 110 -7.42 -9.40 13.20
C GLY A 110 -6.31 -10.28 12.67
N ARG A 111 -6.68 -11.51 12.31
CA ARG A 111 -5.79 -12.54 11.76
C ARG A 111 -6.58 -13.43 10.82
N GLY A 112 -5.87 -14.10 9.93
CA GLY A 112 -6.50 -14.93 8.93
C GLY A 112 -5.52 -15.53 7.95
N PHE A 113 -6.04 -15.89 6.79
CA PHE A 113 -5.29 -16.47 5.69
C PHE A 113 -5.58 -15.72 4.40
N THR A 114 -4.57 -15.57 3.56
CA THR A 114 -4.70 -15.00 2.21
C THR A 114 -3.92 -15.86 1.23
N GLY A 115 -4.45 -16.03 0.04
CA GLY A 115 -3.73 -16.62 -1.08
C GLY A 115 -3.56 -15.59 -2.19
N LEU A 116 -2.41 -15.62 -2.85
CA LEU A 116 -2.16 -14.93 -4.12
C LEU A 116 -1.88 -15.99 -5.17
N THR A 117 -2.58 -15.93 -6.30
CA THR A 117 -2.39 -16.87 -7.41
C THR A 117 -1.46 -16.25 -8.44
N LEU A 118 -0.17 -16.55 -8.33
CA LEU A 118 0.86 -16.11 -9.27
C LEU A 118 0.80 -16.96 -10.55
N PRO A 119 0.47 -16.39 -11.72
CA PRO A 119 0.35 -17.15 -12.96
C PRO A 119 1.65 -17.88 -13.29
N GLY A 120 1.55 -19.12 -13.78
CA GLY A 120 2.69 -19.97 -14.13
C GLY A 120 3.35 -20.67 -12.93
N CYS A 121 3.06 -20.27 -11.69
CA CYS A 121 3.62 -20.93 -10.52
C CYS A 121 2.90 -22.25 -10.21
N PRO A 122 3.65 -23.34 -9.92
CA PRO A 122 3.05 -24.63 -9.61
C PRO A 122 2.29 -24.58 -8.28
N ALA A 123 1.36 -25.52 -8.10
CA ALA A 123 0.82 -25.79 -6.77
C ALA A 123 1.97 -26.15 -5.82
N ALA A 124 1.90 -25.65 -4.58
CA ALA A 124 2.98 -25.84 -3.61
C ALA A 124 2.97 -27.29 -3.09
N PHE A 125 3.58 -28.22 -3.85
CA PHE A 125 3.98 -29.58 -3.49
C PHE A 125 2.99 -30.55 -2.81
N GLN A 126 2.74 -31.67 -3.50
CA GLN A 126 1.90 -32.82 -3.17
C GLN A 126 2.30 -33.69 -1.95
N GLN A 127 3.27 -33.35 -1.10
CA GLN A 127 3.72 -34.29 -0.06
C GLN A 127 3.77 -33.65 1.33
N GLN A 128 2.85 -34.11 2.18
CA GLN A 128 2.66 -33.76 3.59
C GLN A 128 1.96 -32.43 3.83
N PHE A 129 0.65 -32.45 3.67
CA PHE A 129 -0.24 -31.46 4.25
C PHE A 129 -1.04 -32.12 5.37
N GLN A 130 -1.04 -31.54 6.57
CA GLN A 130 -1.93 -31.98 7.64
C GLN A 130 -3.29 -31.27 7.51
N PRO A 131 -4.41 -32.00 7.57
CA PRO A 131 -5.74 -31.41 7.68
C PRO A 131 -5.81 -30.44 8.86
N PHE A 132 -6.63 -29.41 8.69
CA PHE A 132 -6.71 -28.26 9.57
C PHE A 132 -7.26 -28.57 10.98
N ASP A 133 -7.89 -29.74 11.17
CA ASP A 133 -8.41 -30.22 12.46
C ASP A 133 -7.85 -31.62 12.79
N ARG A 134 -6.99 -31.72 13.81
CA ARG A 134 -6.75 -32.98 14.54
C ARG A 134 -7.78 -33.07 15.66
N ALA A 135 -9.02 -33.39 15.33
CA ALA A 135 -9.94 -34.02 16.28
C ALA A 135 -9.61 -35.53 16.27
N GLN A 136 -9.34 -36.09 17.44
CA GLN A 136 -9.03 -37.51 17.60
C GLN A 136 -10.14 -38.38 17.00
N GLY A 137 -9.78 -39.30 16.10
CA GLY A 137 -10.54 -40.54 15.89
C GLY A 137 -11.36 -40.70 14.61
N GLN A 138 -11.20 -39.89 13.55
CA GLN A 138 -11.88 -40.15 12.28
C GLN A 138 -10.93 -40.32 11.09
N SER A 139 -11.26 -41.33 10.29
CA SER A 139 -10.56 -41.93 9.16
C SER A 139 -9.88 -40.90 8.25
N GLN A 140 -8.66 -41.20 7.82
CA GLN A 140 -7.90 -40.45 6.81
C GLN A 140 -8.67 -40.40 5.47
N SER A 141 -9.60 -39.46 5.30
CA SER A 141 -9.90 -39.00 3.95
C SER A 141 -8.73 -38.12 3.54
N HIS A 142 -7.84 -38.64 2.70
CA HIS A 142 -6.86 -37.83 2.02
C HIS A 142 -7.60 -36.71 1.26
N LEU A 143 -7.61 -35.49 1.79
CA LEU A 143 -7.94 -34.30 1.01
C LEU A 143 -6.92 -34.23 -0.12
N LYS A 144 -7.31 -34.75 -1.29
CA LYS A 144 -6.54 -34.67 -2.52
C LYS A 144 -6.84 -33.31 -3.14
N ASP A 145 -6.03 -32.33 -2.78
CA ASP A 145 -6.14 -30.96 -3.26
C ASP A 145 -4.75 -30.41 -3.60
N GLU A 146 -4.70 -29.47 -4.54
CA GLU A 146 -3.48 -28.84 -5.04
C GLU A 146 -3.74 -27.35 -5.25
N HIS A 147 -3.07 -26.53 -4.46
CA HIS A 147 -3.17 -25.08 -4.59
C HIS A 147 -1.83 -24.40 -4.32
N GLN A 148 -1.72 -23.15 -4.74
CA GLN A 148 -0.54 -22.33 -4.43
C GLN A 148 -0.45 -22.00 -2.93
N ARG A 149 0.70 -21.44 -2.53
CA ARG A 149 1.00 -21.13 -1.13
C ARG A 149 -0.04 -20.19 -0.51
N VAL A 150 -0.51 -20.55 0.68
CA VAL A 150 -1.41 -19.72 1.50
C VAL A 150 -0.61 -19.08 2.63
N HIS A 151 -0.79 -17.78 2.82
CA HIS A 151 -0.08 -16.99 3.81
C HIS A 151 -0.97 -16.67 5.00
N ARG A 152 -0.50 -16.97 6.22
CA ARG A 152 -1.16 -16.53 7.46
C ARG A 152 -0.85 -15.06 7.74
N PHE A 153 -1.85 -14.19 7.74
CA PHE A 153 -1.68 -12.79 8.10
C PHE A 153 -2.11 -12.49 9.53
N LYS A 154 -1.62 -11.37 10.07
CA LYS A 154 -2.03 -10.80 11.36
C LYS A 154 -1.96 -9.27 11.33
N GLN A 155 -2.49 -8.63 12.36
CA GLN A 155 -2.34 -7.19 12.59
C GLN A 155 -0.88 -6.74 12.38
N GLY A 156 -0.72 -5.63 11.65
CA GLY A 156 0.57 -5.06 11.32
C GLY A 156 1.24 -5.64 10.08
N ASP A 157 0.67 -6.68 9.46
CA ASP A 157 1.14 -7.15 8.15
C ASP A 157 0.77 -6.13 7.06
N VAL A 158 1.71 -5.93 6.13
CA VAL A 158 1.47 -5.30 4.83
C VAL A 158 1.50 -6.41 3.78
N ILE A 159 0.43 -6.55 3.01
CA ILE A 159 0.33 -7.48 1.87
C ILE A 159 0.49 -6.66 0.58
N ALA A 160 1.28 -7.14 -0.36
CA ALA A 160 1.44 -6.52 -1.66
C ALA A 160 0.58 -7.21 -2.71
N LEU A 161 -0.18 -6.44 -3.50
CA LEU A 161 -1.08 -6.92 -4.53
C LEU A 161 -0.61 -6.40 -5.89
N PRO A 162 0.10 -7.19 -6.71
CA PRO A 162 0.39 -6.80 -8.08
C PRO A 162 -0.89 -6.74 -8.93
N ALA A 163 -0.91 -5.88 -9.95
CA ALA A 163 -2.05 -5.79 -10.87
C ALA A 163 -2.28 -7.13 -11.58
N GLY A 164 -3.55 -7.50 -11.77
CA GLY A 164 -3.96 -8.74 -12.43
C GLY A 164 -3.81 -10.01 -11.60
N ILE A 165 -3.18 -9.96 -10.42
CA ILE A 165 -3.00 -11.14 -9.57
C ILE A 165 -4.25 -11.40 -8.73
N VAL A 166 -4.78 -12.62 -8.85
CA VAL A 166 -5.94 -13.06 -8.08
C VAL A 166 -5.53 -13.22 -6.62
N HIS A 167 -6.34 -12.68 -5.72
CA HIS A 167 -6.18 -12.84 -4.29
C HIS A 167 -7.52 -13.05 -3.60
N TRP A 168 -7.46 -13.67 -2.42
CA TRP A 168 -8.61 -13.90 -1.54
C TRP A 168 -8.18 -13.79 -0.08
N GLY A 169 -9.14 -13.67 0.85
CA GLY A 169 -8.84 -13.53 2.28
C GLY A 169 -9.89 -14.21 3.15
N TYR A 170 -9.46 -15.00 4.13
CA TYR A 170 -10.34 -15.68 5.09
C TYR A 170 -10.02 -15.26 6.52
N ASN A 171 -11.04 -14.84 7.26
CA ASN A 171 -10.93 -14.55 8.69
C ASN A 171 -11.16 -15.83 9.51
N ASP A 172 -10.07 -16.35 10.09
CA ASP A 172 -10.11 -17.52 10.98
C ASP A 172 -10.06 -17.16 12.47
N GLY A 173 -10.10 -15.87 12.80
CA GLY A 173 -10.12 -15.36 14.16
C GLY A 173 -11.52 -15.07 14.68
N ASP A 174 -11.59 -14.79 15.98
CA ASP A 174 -12.84 -14.50 16.70
C ASP A 174 -13.23 -13.01 16.65
N ALA A 175 -12.30 -12.16 16.22
CA ALA A 175 -12.51 -10.74 16.02
C ALA A 175 -12.58 -10.41 14.51
N PRO A 176 -13.28 -9.34 14.11
CA PRO A 176 -13.25 -8.88 12.73
C PRO A 176 -11.83 -8.56 12.27
N VAL A 177 -11.51 -8.92 11.03
CA VAL A 177 -10.35 -8.40 10.32
C VAL A 177 -10.71 -7.03 9.78
N VAL A 178 -9.85 -6.04 10.06
CA VAL A 178 -9.99 -4.68 9.52
C VAL A 178 -8.76 -4.40 8.68
N ALA A 179 -8.96 -4.02 7.43
CA ALA A 179 -7.90 -3.82 6.46
C ALA A 179 -8.11 -2.53 5.66
N ILE A 180 -7.03 -1.78 5.43
CA ILE A 180 -7.03 -0.63 4.52
C ILE A 180 -6.24 -1.01 3.27
N TYR A 181 -6.85 -0.81 2.11
CA TYR A 181 -6.28 -1.08 0.80
C TYR A 181 -6.00 0.25 0.12
N VAL A 182 -4.81 0.40 -0.45
CA VAL A 182 -4.43 1.56 -1.27
C VAL A 182 -3.90 1.07 -2.60
N PHE A 183 -4.57 1.46 -3.68
CA PHE A 183 -4.21 1.12 -5.06
C PHE A 183 -3.56 2.32 -5.75
N ASP A 184 -2.50 2.08 -6.52
CA ASP A 184 -1.87 3.07 -7.40
C ASP A 184 -2.51 3.01 -8.80
N VAL A 185 -3.59 3.76 -9.01
CA VAL A 185 -4.36 3.73 -10.26
C VAL A 185 -3.66 4.49 -11.41
N ASN A 186 -2.62 5.28 -11.12
CA ASN A 186 -1.75 5.91 -12.12
C ASN A 186 -0.46 5.12 -12.39
N ASN A 187 -0.36 3.90 -11.87
CA ASN A 187 0.79 3.03 -12.14
C ASN A 187 0.80 2.57 -13.61
N ASN A 188 1.98 2.44 -14.22
CA ASN A 188 2.14 1.94 -15.59
C ASN A 188 1.57 0.53 -15.81
N ALA A 189 1.42 -0.27 -14.73
CA ALA A 189 0.74 -1.56 -14.80
C ALA A 189 -0.76 -1.44 -15.10
N ASN A 190 -1.39 -0.30 -14.79
CA ASN A 190 -2.78 -0.02 -15.15
C ASN A 190 -2.83 0.64 -16.54
N GLN A 191 -3.15 -0.16 -17.57
CA GLN A 191 -3.28 0.30 -18.96
C GLN A 191 -4.73 0.68 -19.35
N LEU A 192 -5.64 0.71 -18.38
CA LEU A 192 -7.04 1.08 -18.60
C LEU A 192 -7.22 2.59 -18.36
N GLU A 193 -8.26 2.96 -17.62
CA GLU A 193 -8.48 4.31 -17.13
C GLU A 193 -7.89 4.46 -15.70
N PRO A 194 -7.57 5.68 -15.24
CA PRO A 194 -7.00 5.96 -13.92
C PRO A 194 -8.06 5.83 -12.79
N ARG A 195 -8.72 4.68 -12.76
CA ARG A 195 -9.75 4.30 -11.80
C ARG A 195 -9.52 2.86 -11.38
N GLN A 196 -9.82 2.56 -10.11
CA GLN A 196 -9.76 1.20 -9.62
C GLN A 196 -10.90 0.39 -10.24
N LYS A 197 -10.56 -0.78 -10.75
CA LYS A 197 -11.49 -1.81 -11.21
C LYS A 197 -11.24 -3.07 -10.43
N GLU A 198 -12.32 -3.71 -10.05
CA GLU A 198 -12.32 -4.99 -9.38
C GLU A 198 -13.01 -6.01 -10.27
N PHE A 199 -12.36 -7.16 -10.41
CA PHE A 199 -12.84 -8.27 -11.24
C PHE A 199 -13.04 -9.46 -10.32
N LEU A 200 -14.29 -9.76 -10.00
CA LEU A 200 -14.63 -10.87 -9.12
C LEU A 200 -14.62 -12.19 -9.92
N LEU A 201 -14.10 -13.25 -9.32
CA LEU A 201 -14.22 -14.61 -9.88
C LEU A 201 -15.43 -15.37 -9.35
N ALA A 202 -16.09 -14.84 -8.32
CA ALA A 202 -17.28 -15.42 -7.71
C ALA A 202 -18.11 -14.31 -7.03
N GLY A 203 -19.36 -14.63 -6.71
CA GLY A 203 -20.27 -13.69 -6.05
C GLY A 203 -20.92 -12.74 -7.05
N ASN A 204 -21.68 -11.77 -6.54
CA ASN A 204 -22.36 -10.76 -7.34
C ASN A 204 -22.78 -9.58 -6.47
N ASN A 205 -22.54 -8.36 -6.93
CA ASN A 205 -22.92 -7.11 -6.27
C ASN A 205 -23.99 -6.42 -7.11
N LYS A 206 -25.26 -6.83 -6.97
CA LYS A 206 -26.37 -6.30 -7.81
C LYS A 206 -26.80 -4.88 -7.47
N GLU A 207 -26.58 -4.45 -6.23
CA GLU A 207 -27.03 -3.15 -5.75
C GLU A 207 -26.14 -1.98 -6.24
N ASP A 208 -24.98 -2.29 -6.85
CA ASP A 208 -24.07 -1.29 -7.40
C ASP A 208 -23.33 -1.77 -8.64
N GLN A 209 -23.80 -1.32 -9.81
CA GLN A 209 -23.09 -1.52 -11.09
C GLN A 209 -21.75 -0.77 -11.16
N GLN A 210 -21.47 0.10 -10.18
CA GLN A 210 -20.20 0.83 -10.09
C GLN A 210 -19.05 0.00 -9.50
N PHE A 211 -19.35 -1.14 -8.86
CA PHE A 211 -18.38 -2.00 -8.20
C PHE A 211 -18.25 -3.36 -8.92
N GLY A 212 -17.13 -4.04 -8.66
CA GLY A 212 -16.71 -5.22 -9.41
C GLY A 212 -17.81 -6.27 -9.59
N GLN A 213 -17.87 -6.83 -10.80
CA GLN A 213 -18.83 -7.87 -11.16
C GLN A 213 -18.10 -9.19 -11.41
N ASN A 214 -18.83 -10.30 -11.30
CA ASN A 214 -18.30 -11.61 -11.59
C ASN A 214 -18.01 -11.77 -13.09
N ILE A 215 -16.75 -12.00 -13.45
CA ILE A 215 -16.33 -12.08 -14.84
C ILE A 215 -17.00 -13.23 -15.61
N PHE A 216 -17.38 -14.31 -14.92
CA PHE A 216 -18.02 -15.46 -15.57
C PHE A 216 -19.43 -15.14 -16.05
N SER A 217 -20.09 -14.17 -15.41
CA SER A 217 -21.47 -13.78 -15.74
C SER A 217 -21.63 -13.21 -17.15
N GLY A 218 -20.55 -12.71 -17.77
CA GLY A 218 -20.55 -12.16 -19.12
C GLY A 218 -20.40 -13.20 -20.24
N PHE A 219 -20.06 -14.45 -19.93
CA PHE A 219 -19.88 -15.50 -20.95
C PHE A 219 -21.21 -16.18 -21.31
N ASN A 220 -21.30 -16.67 -22.54
CA ASN A 220 -22.35 -17.60 -22.93
C ASN A 220 -22.20 -18.92 -22.14
N ILE A 221 -23.32 -19.44 -21.61
CA ILE A 221 -23.31 -20.62 -20.73
C ILE A 221 -22.79 -21.86 -21.45
N GLN A 222 -23.19 -22.07 -22.70
CA GLN A 222 -22.75 -23.24 -23.48
C GLN A 222 -21.23 -23.20 -23.71
N LEU A 223 -20.71 -22.06 -24.21
CA LEU A 223 -19.27 -21.88 -24.44
C LEU A 223 -18.45 -21.98 -23.15
N LEU A 224 -18.92 -21.38 -22.05
CA LEU A 224 -18.24 -21.47 -20.75
C LEU A 224 -18.20 -22.92 -20.24
N SER A 225 -19.31 -23.65 -20.39
CA SER A 225 -19.40 -25.05 -19.97
C SER A 225 -18.46 -25.95 -20.78
N GLU A 226 -18.35 -25.70 -22.08
CA GLU A 226 -17.42 -26.40 -22.98
C GLU A 226 -15.96 -26.09 -22.63
N ALA A 227 -15.62 -24.81 -22.49
CA ALA A 227 -14.25 -24.37 -22.18
C ALA A 227 -13.73 -24.92 -20.84
N LEU A 228 -14.61 -25.05 -19.83
CA LEU A 228 -14.26 -25.58 -18.51
C LEU A 228 -14.45 -27.09 -18.39
N GLY A 229 -15.05 -27.76 -19.38
CA GLY A 229 -15.37 -29.20 -19.32
C GLY A 229 -16.38 -29.55 -18.21
N ILE A 230 -17.34 -28.67 -17.93
CA ILE A 230 -18.36 -28.85 -16.86
C ILE A 230 -19.78 -28.85 -17.43
N SER A 231 -20.76 -29.26 -16.64
CA SER A 231 -22.17 -29.16 -17.05
C SER A 231 -22.62 -27.70 -17.17
N GLN A 232 -23.60 -27.42 -18.04
CA GLN A 232 -24.22 -26.09 -18.13
C GLN A 232 -24.83 -25.63 -16.80
N GLN A 233 -25.34 -26.55 -15.98
CA GLN A 233 -25.84 -26.24 -14.63
C GLN A 233 -24.70 -25.77 -13.70
N ALA A 234 -23.52 -26.40 -13.78
CA ALA A 234 -22.35 -25.97 -13.02
C ALA A 234 -21.85 -24.60 -13.52
N ALA A 235 -21.80 -24.37 -14.84
CA ALA A 235 -21.47 -23.08 -15.42
C ALA A 235 -22.44 -21.99 -14.93
N GLN A 236 -23.74 -22.23 -14.95
CA GLN A 236 -24.77 -21.32 -14.40
C GLN A 236 -24.54 -20.98 -12.92
N ARG A 237 -24.07 -21.95 -12.11
CA ARG A 237 -23.74 -21.69 -10.69
C ARG A 237 -22.54 -20.77 -10.56
N ILE A 238 -21.47 -20.99 -11.32
CA ILE A 238 -20.25 -20.17 -11.28
C ILE A 238 -20.55 -18.72 -11.72
N GLN A 239 -21.46 -18.53 -12.68
CA GLN A 239 -21.92 -17.19 -13.09
C GLN A 239 -22.61 -16.41 -11.97
N SER A 240 -23.06 -17.07 -10.89
CA SER A 240 -23.60 -16.42 -9.68
C SER A 240 -24.72 -15.40 -9.95
N GLN A 241 -25.49 -15.57 -11.03
CA GLN A 241 -26.49 -14.57 -11.46
C GLN A 241 -27.65 -14.38 -10.46
N LYS A 242 -27.90 -15.37 -9.60
CA LYS A 242 -28.94 -15.32 -8.56
C LYS A 242 -28.39 -15.04 -7.17
N GLU A 243 -27.07 -14.91 -7.04
CA GLU A 243 -26.41 -14.71 -5.76
C GLU A 243 -26.53 -13.25 -5.31
N GLN A 244 -26.70 -13.03 -4.00
CA GLN A 244 -26.81 -11.70 -3.38
C GLN A 244 -25.96 -11.57 -2.11
N ARG A 245 -25.11 -12.55 -1.80
CA ARG A 245 -24.23 -12.53 -0.63
C ARG A 245 -23.08 -11.51 -0.73
N GLY A 246 -22.89 -10.87 -1.89
CA GLY A 246 -21.83 -9.89 -2.14
C GLY A 246 -20.44 -10.52 -2.31
N GLU A 247 -19.39 -9.72 -2.08
CA GLU A 247 -17.98 -10.12 -2.23
C GLU A 247 -17.36 -10.76 -0.98
N ILE A 248 -18.01 -10.62 0.18
CA ILE A 248 -17.58 -11.22 1.46
C ILE A 248 -18.67 -12.18 1.96
N ILE A 249 -18.43 -13.48 1.82
CA ILE A 249 -19.40 -14.51 2.19
C ILE A 249 -19.08 -15.15 3.53
N ARG A 250 -20.09 -15.67 4.23
CA ARG A 250 -19.89 -16.48 5.43
C ARG A 250 -19.60 -17.92 5.05
N VAL A 251 -18.51 -18.48 5.57
CA VAL A 251 -18.23 -19.91 5.46
C VAL A 251 -18.86 -20.61 6.67
N THR A 252 -19.92 -21.39 6.45
CA THR A 252 -20.70 -22.03 7.52
C THR A 252 -19.92 -23.12 8.26
N GLN A 253 -19.03 -23.81 7.53
CA GLN A 253 -18.06 -24.74 8.08
C GLN A 253 -16.68 -24.10 8.01
N ARG A 254 -15.79 -24.41 8.95
CA ARG A 254 -14.44 -23.83 8.98
C ARG A 254 -13.73 -24.12 7.66
N LEU A 255 -13.15 -23.10 7.02
CA LEU A 255 -12.55 -23.25 5.69
C LEU A 255 -11.38 -24.26 5.76
N GLN A 256 -11.46 -25.31 4.96
CA GLN A 256 -10.44 -26.35 4.88
C GLN A 256 -9.58 -26.14 3.64
N PHE A 257 -8.26 -26.14 3.85
CA PHE A 257 -7.26 -26.11 2.79
C PHE A 257 -5.96 -26.68 3.35
N LEU A 258 -5.04 -27.00 2.45
CA LEU A 258 -3.78 -27.64 2.79
C LEU A 258 -2.76 -26.59 3.30
N LYS A 259 -2.27 -26.77 4.53
CA LYS A 259 -1.28 -25.85 5.14
C LYS A 259 0.16 -26.28 4.84
N PRO A 260 1.03 -25.42 4.30
CA PRO A 260 2.43 -25.79 4.09
C PRO A 260 3.04 -26.27 5.42
N THR A 261 3.51 -27.51 5.45
CA THR A 261 4.24 -28.06 6.60
C THR A 261 5.64 -27.47 6.58
N MET A 262 6.11 -26.93 7.70
CA MET A 262 7.47 -26.40 7.83
C MET A 262 8.50 -27.54 7.82
N SER A 263 8.77 -28.12 6.65
CA SER A 263 10.01 -28.86 6.41
C SER A 263 10.82 -28.06 5.39
N GLN A 264 11.80 -27.33 5.91
CA GLN A 264 12.90 -26.79 5.11
C GLN A 264 13.61 -27.95 4.44
N GLN A 265 13.30 -28.19 3.17
CA GLN A 265 14.23 -28.76 2.21
C GLN A 265 13.92 -28.07 0.88
N ASP A 266 14.62 -26.97 0.66
CA ASP A 266 14.82 -26.38 -0.67
C ASP A 266 15.39 -27.48 -1.58
N ARG A 267 14.51 -28.19 -2.30
CA ARG A 267 14.94 -28.92 -3.48
C ARG A 267 14.99 -27.91 -4.63
N SER A 268 16.23 -27.54 -4.94
CA SER A 268 16.67 -26.74 -6.09
C SER A 268 15.81 -26.99 -7.33
N PHE A 269 15.05 -25.99 -7.77
CA PHE A 269 14.43 -25.95 -9.09
C PHE A 269 15.31 -25.06 -9.97
N ASN A 270 16.20 -25.65 -10.76
CA ASN A 270 17.06 -24.84 -11.62
C ASN A 270 16.23 -24.06 -12.67
N GLY A 271 15.94 -22.78 -12.43
CA GLY A 271 15.26 -21.90 -13.38
C GLY A 271 14.96 -20.49 -12.85
N LEU A 272 14.86 -19.52 -13.77
CA LEU A 272 14.45 -18.12 -13.49
C LEU A 272 13.07 -17.99 -12.79
N GLU A 273 12.27 -19.06 -12.79
CA GLU A 273 10.99 -19.19 -12.07
C GLU A 273 11.14 -19.20 -10.54
N GLU A 274 12.32 -19.54 -9.99
CA GLU A 274 12.56 -19.57 -8.53
C GLU A 274 12.33 -18.22 -7.87
N ASN A 275 12.67 -17.10 -8.52
CA ASN A 275 12.62 -15.78 -7.89
C ASN A 275 11.23 -15.16 -7.86
N PHE A 276 10.35 -15.52 -8.80
CA PHE A 276 9.00 -14.95 -8.86
C PHE A 276 8.01 -15.70 -7.97
N CYS A 277 8.01 -17.04 -8.06
CA CYS A 277 7.06 -17.88 -7.33
C CYS A 277 7.37 -18.00 -5.84
N SER A 278 8.59 -17.67 -5.41
CA SER A 278 9.00 -17.69 -4.00
C SER A 278 8.82 -16.35 -3.27
N LEU A 279 8.39 -15.30 -3.97
CA LEU A 279 8.23 -13.98 -3.37
C LEU A 279 7.28 -14.04 -2.17
N GLU A 280 7.76 -13.53 -1.03
CA GLU A 280 6.87 -13.32 0.10
C GLU A 280 5.83 -12.26 -0.27
N ALA A 281 4.56 -12.60 -0.12
CA ALA A 281 3.44 -11.71 -0.43
C ALA A 281 3.15 -10.70 0.71
N LYS A 282 3.72 -10.92 1.90
CA LYS A 282 3.46 -10.08 3.09
C LYS A 282 4.69 -9.84 3.95
N GLN A 283 4.67 -8.74 4.70
CA GLN A 283 5.71 -8.42 5.68
C GLN A 283 5.12 -7.64 6.87
N ASN A 284 5.48 -8.02 8.10
CA ASN A 284 5.03 -7.30 9.29
C ASN A 284 5.84 -6.01 9.50
N ILE A 285 5.18 -4.85 9.37
CA ILE A 285 5.81 -3.52 9.53
C ILE A 285 5.82 -3.05 11.00
N GLU A 286 5.09 -3.75 11.88
CA GLU A 286 4.95 -3.36 13.29
C GLU A 286 6.07 -3.86 14.19
N ASN A 287 6.93 -4.78 13.72
CA ASN A 287 8.01 -5.32 14.53
C ASN A 287 8.98 -4.21 15.00
N PRO A 288 9.07 -3.89 16.30
CA PRO A 288 9.93 -2.83 16.80
C PRO A 288 11.42 -3.05 16.50
N LYS A 289 11.86 -4.32 16.36
CA LYS A 289 13.24 -4.68 16.02
C LYS A 289 13.64 -4.29 14.58
N ARG A 290 12.66 -3.92 13.75
CA ARG A 290 12.87 -3.48 12.35
C ARG A 290 12.75 -1.97 12.18
N ALA A 291 12.71 -1.19 13.27
CA ALA A 291 12.65 0.27 13.17
C ALA A 291 13.95 0.84 12.57
N ASP A 292 13.82 1.62 11.49
CA ASP A 292 14.94 2.35 10.88
C ASP A 292 15.37 3.54 11.73
N THR A 293 14.44 4.06 12.54
CA THR A 293 14.68 5.19 13.43
C THR A 293 13.92 4.96 14.72
N TYR A 294 14.62 5.11 15.85
CA TYR A 294 14.05 4.95 17.17
C TYR A 294 14.60 6.01 18.12
N ASN A 295 13.70 6.63 18.86
CA ASN A 295 14.01 7.49 19.99
C ASN A 295 13.09 7.08 21.15
N PRO A 296 13.64 6.58 22.28
CA PRO A 296 12.85 6.03 23.38
C PRO A 296 11.90 7.04 24.04
N ARG A 297 12.08 8.34 23.79
CA ARG A 297 11.24 9.41 24.33
C ARG A 297 10.37 10.11 23.29
N ALA A 298 10.43 9.71 22.02
CA ALA A 298 9.69 10.38 20.95
C ALA A 298 8.97 9.43 19.99
N GLY A 299 9.48 8.23 19.74
CA GLY A 299 8.81 7.26 18.88
C GLY A 299 9.72 6.44 17.97
N ARG A 300 9.11 5.85 16.94
CA ARG A 300 9.78 4.99 15.95
C ARG A 300 9.23 5.18 14.54
N ILE A 301 10.08 4.94 13.55
CA ILE A 301 9.75 4.89 12.12
C ILE A 301 10.25 3.55 11.57
N THR A 302 9.39 2.83 10.86
CA THR A 302 9.72 1.59 10.14
C THR A 302 9.26 1.73 8.69
N ARG A 303 10.13 1.41 7.73
CA ARG A 303 9.89 1.54 6.29
C ARG A 303 9.94 0.17 5.63
N LEU A 304 8.95 -0.11 4.80
CA LEU A 304 9.00 -1.22 3.85
C LEU A 304 9.24 -0.66 2.46
N HIS A 305 10.27 -1.17 1.80
CA HIS A 305 10.71 -0.75 0.46
C HIS A 305 11.24 -1.95 -0.32
N GLY A 306 11.56 -1.74 -1.60
CA GLY A 306 11.95 -2.80 -2.54
C GLY A 306 13.17 -3.64 -2.15
N GLN A 307 14.00 -3.21 -1.20
CA GLN A 307 15.17 -4.00 -0.76
C GLN A 307 14.83 -4.95 0.39
N ASN A 308 13.95 -4.55 1.32
CA ASN A 308 13.59 -5.36 2.49
C ASN A 308 12.26 -6.14 2.31
N PHE A 309 11.55 -5.85 1.23
CA PHE A 309 10.35 -6.54 0.81
C PHE A 309 10.27 -6.56 -0.74
N PRO A 310 10.99 -7.48 -1.41
CA PRO A 310 11.26 -7.42 -2.85
C PRO A 310 10.05 -7.35 -3.78
N ILE A 311 8.91 -7.95 -3.39
CA ILE A 311 7.65 -7.86 -4.16
C ILE A 311 7.20 -6.40 -4.38
N LEU A 312 7.65 -5.46 -3.55
CA LEU A 312 7.39 -4.04 -3.74
C LEU A 312 8.00 -3.48 -5.02
N ASN A 313 9.05 -4.11 -5.59
CA ASN A 313 9.55 -3.72 -6.92
C ASN A 313 8.58 -4.13 -8.05
N LEU A 314 7.67 -5.08 -7.84
CA LEU A 314 6.60 -5.37 -8.80
C LEU A 314 5.41 -4.44 -8.61
N VAL A 315 5.02 -4.19 -7.36
CA VAL A 315 3.88 -3.31 -7.01
C VAL A 315 4.23 -1.83 -7.18
N GLN A 316 5.52 -1.48 -7.17
CA GLN A 316 6.03 -0.12 -7.32
C GLN A 316 5.51 0.86 -6.23
N MET A 317 5.25 0.34 -5.04
CA MET A 317 4.80 1.12 -3.88
C MET A 317 5.63 0.78 -2.64
N SER A 318 5.64 1.66 -1.65
CA SER A 318 6.25 1.42 -0.33
C SER A 318 5.31 1.82 0.80
N ALA A 319 5.64 1.41 2.02
CA ALA A 319 4.89 1.77 3.21
C ALA A 319 5.83 2.29 4.31
N THR A 320 5.34 3.21 5.13
CA THR A 320 6.06 3.72 6.30
C THR A 320 5.14 3.73 7.50
N ARG A 321 5.51 2.99 8.53
CA ARG A 321 4.85 2.97 9.82
C ARG A 321 5.51 3.95 10.77
N VAL A 322 4.71 4.80 11.42
CA VAL A 322 5.20 5.79 12.38
C VAL A 322 4.40 5.74 13.67
N ASN A 323 5.09 5.58 14.79
CA ASN A 323 4.53 5.66 16.13
C ASN A 323 5.22 6.81 16.85
N LEU A 324 4.45 7.83 17.25
CA LEU A 324 4.91 9.00 17.96
C LEU A 324 4.35 8.98 19.37
N TYR A 325 5.22 9.15 20.36
CA TYR A 325 4.83 9.23 21.76
C TYR A 325 4.23 10.60 22.10
N GLN A 326 3.85 10.78 23.36
CA GLN A 326 3.26 12.02 23.84
C GLN A 326 4.13 13.25 23.51
N ASN A 327 3.49 14.29 22.98
CA ASN A 327 4.12 15.57 22.65
C ASN A 327 5.34 15.51 21.72
N ALA A 328 5.58 14.37 21.07
CA ALA A 328 6.64 14.17 20.12
C ALA A 328 6.39 14.96 18.83
N ILE A 329 7.49 15.34 18.18
CA ILE A 329 7.46 16.05 16.90
C ILE A 329 8.12 15.16 15.86
N LEU A 330 7.48 14.98 14.72
CA LEU A 330 8.14 14.45 13.55
C LEU A 330 8.86 15.60 12.84
N SER A 331 10.16 15.44 12.58
CA SER A 331 10.98 16.43 11.88
C SER A 331 10.27 16.89 10.60
N PRO A 332 10.14 18.20 10.35
CA PRO A 332 9.54 18.69 9.12
C PRO A 332 10.25 18.07 7.91
N PHE A 333 9.49 17.59 6.93
CA PHE A 333 10.06 16.91 5.78
C PHE A 333 9.18 17.06 4.53
N TRP A 334 9.75 16.77 3.36
CA TRP A 334 8.96 16.51 2.15
C TRP A 334 9.31 15.13 1.57
N ASN A 335 8.38 14.56 0.81
CA ASN A 335 8.65 13.36 0.01
C ASN A 335 9.35 13.75 -1.29
N ILE A 336 10.50 13.13 -1.60
CA ILE A 336 11.32 13.49 -2.76
C ILE A 336 10.73 12.93 -4.05
N ASN A 337 10.30 11.67 -4.04
CA ASN A 337 9.99 10.87 -5.24
C ASN A 337 8.64 10.13 -5.15
N ALA A 338 7.75 10.53 -4.23
CA ALA A 338 6.48 9.85 -4.02
C ALA A 338 5.40 10.80 -3.46
N HIS A 339 4.14 10.53 -3.80
CA HIS A 339 3.02 10.98 -2.98
C HIS A 339 2.89 10.06 -1.76
N SER A 340 2.19 10.53 -0.73
CA SER A 340 1.99 9.80 0.51
C SER A 340 0.52 9.82 0.91
N VAL A 341 -0.05 8.64 1.12
CA VAL A 341 -1.41 8.43 1.61
C VAL A 341 -1.30 8.06 3.09
N VAL A 342 -1.60 9.01 3.97
CA VAL A 342 -1.47 8.83 5.42
C VAL A 342 -2.82 8.39 6.00
N TYR A 343 -2.86 7.24 6.65
CA TYR A 343 -4.03 6.77 7.39
C TYR A 343 -3.73 6.73 8.89
N MET A 344 -4.53 7.43 9.69
CA MET A 344 -4.36 7.51 11.14
C MET A 344 -4.98 6.28 11.82
N ILE A 345 -4.15 5.50 12.49
CA ILE A 345 -4.53 4.22 13.10
C ILE A 345 -5.05 4.42 14.53
N GLN A 346 -4.35 5.26 15.31
CA GLN A 346 -4.67 5.51 16.72
C GLN A 346 -4.25 6.92 17.14
N GLY A 347 -5.03 7.53 18.01
CA GLY A 347 -4.77 8.87 18.54
C GLY A 347 -4.95 9.95 17.48
N HIS A 348 -4.28 11.08 17.69
CA HIS A 348 -4.31 12.22 16.76
C HIS A 348 -3.02 13.01 16.76
N ALA A 349 -2.81 13.78 15.69
CA ALA A 349 -1.70 14.72 15.60
C ALA A 349 -2.16 16.02 14.96
N ARG A 350 -1.60 17.15 15.42
CA ARG A 350 -1.66 18.41 14.68
C ARG A 350 -0.73 18.27 13.48
N VAL A 351 -1.27 18.51 12.29
CA VAL A 351 -0.54 18.41 11.04
C VAL A 351 -0.60 19.76 10.34
N GLN A 352 0.53 20.21 9.82
CA GLN A 352 0.62 21.33 8.90
C GLN A 352 1.23 20.86 7.59
N VAL A 353 0.64 21.28 6.48
CA VAL A 353 1.15 21.00 5.13
C VAL A 353 1.30 22.31 4.38
N VAL A 354 2.46 22.50 3.76
CA VAL A 354 2.84 23.71 3.03
C VAL A 354 3.13 23.38 1.57
N ASN A 355 2.56 24.16 0.65
CA ASN A 355 2.77 24.01 -0.79
C ASN A 355 4.02 24.77 -1.29
N ASN A 356 4.24 24.77 -2.60
CA ASN A 356 5.38 25.44 -3.23
C ASN A 356 5.32 26.99 -3.20
N ASN A 357 4.17 27.58 -2.86
CA ASN A 357 4.04 29.02 -2.66
C ASN A 357 4.36 29.44 -1.21
N GLY A 358 4.71 28.49 -0.33
CA GLY A 358 4.89 28.75 1.10
C GLY A 358 3.57 28.90 1.86
N GLN A 359 2.43 28.63 1.22
CA GLN A 359 1.11 28.73 1.84
C GLN A 359 0.79 27.47 2.62
N THR A 360 0.20 27.63 3.80
CA THR A 360 -0.29 26.50 4.60
C THR A 360 -1.63 26.03 4.03
N VAL A 361 -1.61 24.89 3.36
CA VAL A 361 -2.78 24.30 2.68
C VAL A 361 -3.54 23.30 3.57
N PHE A 362 -2.92 22.86 4.67
CA PHE A 362 -3.58 22.07 5.71
C PHE A 362 -3.07 22.53 7.07
N ASN A 363 -3.96 22.77 8.03
CA ASN A 363 -3.60 23.15 9.40
C ASN A 363 -4.66 22.65 10.38
N ASP A 364 -4.71 21.34 10.60
CA ASP A 364 -5.73 20.73 11.47
C ASP A 364 -5.22 19.49 12.22
N ARG A 365 -6.08 18.91 13.05
CA ARG A 365 -5.87 17.62 13.71
C ARG A 365 -6.30 16.49 12.79
N LEU A 366 -5.37 15.60 12.46
CA LEU A 366 -5.68 14.33 11.82
C LEU A 366 -6.01 13.30 12.91
N ARG A 367 -7.21 12.73 12.88
CA ARG A 367 -7.76 11.83 13.91
C ARG A 367 -7.82 10.39 13.42
N GLN A 368 -7.90 9.44 14.34
CA GLN A 368 -8.07 8.01 14.04
C GLN A 368 -9.18 7.77 13.00
N GLY A 369 -8.91 6.89 12.03
CA GLY A 369 -9.82 6.56 10.94
C GLY A 369 -9.73 7.50 9.74
N GLN A 370 -9.14 8.68 9.91
CA GLN A 370 -9.02 9.66 8.83
C GLN A 370 -7.78 9.42 7.96
N LEU A 371 -7.93 9.82 6.70
CA LEU A 371 -6.90 9.78 5.68
C LEU A 371 -6.46 11.20 5.30
N LEU A 372 -5.18 11.42 5.06
CA LEU A 372 -4.65 12.67 4.51
C LEU A 372 -3.70 12.38 3.36
N ILE A 373 -3.94 13.04 2.23
CA ILE A 373 -3.05 12.99 1.07
C ILE A 373 -1.96 14.03 1.22
N LEU A 374 -0.71 13.60 1.06
CA LEU A 374 0.49 14.43 1.04
C LEU A 374 1.12 14.35 -0.36
N PRO A 375 0.88 15.35 -1.22
CA PRO A 375 1.52 15.38 -2.54
C PRO A 375 3.05 15.39 -2.44
N GLN A 376 3.71 14.91 -3.49
CA GLN A 376 5.17 14.98 -3.61
C GLN A 376 5.64 16.44 -3.45
N HIS A 377 6.79 16.64 -2.79
CA HIS A 377 7.39 17.95 -2.49
C HIS A 377 6.65 18.87 -1.51
N TYR A 378 5.39 18.60 -1.14
CA TYR A 378 4.74 19.38 -0.09
C TYR A 378 5.44 19.12 1.25
N VAL A 379 5.68 20.20 2.00
CA VAL A 379 6.38 20.12 3.29
C VAL A 379 5.35 19.82 4.37
N VAL A 380 5.64 18.83 5.21
CA VAL A 380 4.76 18.43 6.31
C VAL A 380 5.47 18.52 7.64
N LEU A 381 4.75 19.07 8.63
CA LEU A 381 5.11 19.03 10.05
C LEU A 381 4.01 18.29 10.81
N LYS A 382 4.41 17.40 11.73
CA LYS A 382 3.46 16.68 12.60
C LYS A 382 3.90 16.78 14.05
N LYS A 383 2.96 17.07 14.93
CA LYS A 383 3.17 17.07 16.38
C LYS A 383 2.02 16.35 17.07
N THR A 384 2.35 15.44 17.97
CA THR A 384 1.36 14.76 18.81
C THR A 384 1.02 15.59 20.03
N GLU A 385 -0.12 15.26 20.64
CA GLU A 385 -0.53 15.77 21.94
C GLU A 385 -0.29 14.68 23.01
N ARG A 386 -1.05 14.69 24.11
CA ARG A 386 -0.80 13.81 25.27
C ARG A 386 -0.93 12.32 24.95
N GLU A 387 -1.82 11.94 24.04
CA GLU A 387 -2.12 10.53 23.73
C GLU A 387 -1.10 9.88 22.78
N GLY A 388 -0.20 10.68 22.18
CA GLY A 388 0.61 10.20 21.06
C GLY A 388 -0.23 9.90 19.82
N CYS A 389 0.39 9.32 18.80
CA CYS A 389 -0.34 8.82 17.64
C CYS A 389 0.38 7.69 16.92
N GLN A 390 -0.40 6.95 16.14
CA GLN A 390 0.08 5.88 15.29
C GLN A 390 -0.55 6.02 13.93
N TYR A 391 0.27 6.04 12.87
CA TYR A 391 -0.22 6.09 11.50
C TYR A 391 0.63 5.24 10.57
N ILE A 392 0.04 4.86 9.44
CA ILE A 392 0.74 4.27 8.30
C ILE A 392 0.66 5.23 7.11
N SER A 393 1.74 5.30 6.34
CA SER A 393 1.81 6.03 5.08
C SER A 393 2.10 5.06 3.94
N PHE A 394 1.19 4.96 2.97
CA PHE A 394 1.47 4.32 1.69
C PHE A 394 2.12 5.32 0.75
N LYS A 395 3.07 4.89 -0.05
CA LYS A 395 3.87 5.77 -0.89
C LYS A 395 3.98 5.19 -2.30
N THR A 396 3.84 6.07 -3.27
CA THR A 396 3.66 5.71 -4.69
C THR A 396 4.99 5.50 -5.42
N ASN A 397 5.96 4.92 -4.72
CA ASN A 397 7.29 4.57 -5.24
C ASN A 397 7.86 3.45 -4.36
N PRO A 398 8.49 2.40 -4.92
CA PRO A 398 8.99 1.26 -4.14
C PRO A 398 10.17 1.61 -3.22
N ASN A 399 10.91 2.66 -3.54
CA ASN A 399 12.10 3.11 -2.80
C ASN A 399 11.94 4.59 -2.43
N SER A 400 10.83 4.90 -1.74
CA SER A 400 10.48 6.27 -1.43
C SER A 400 11.48 6.95 -0.48
N MET A 401 11.86 8.17 -0.83
CA MET A 401 12.81 8.98 -0.09
C MET A 401 12.14 10.21 0.51
N VAL A 402 12.64 10.63 1.68
CA VAL A 402 12.20 11.86 2.33
C VAL A 402 13.41 12.74 2.63
N SER A 403 13.22 14.05 2.57
CA SER A 403 14.22 15.02 2.96
C SER A 403 13.78 15.71 4.23
N HIS A 404 14.55 15.55 5.31
CA HIS A 404 14.27 16.19 6.59
C HIS A 404 14.86 17.61 6.63
N ILE A 405 14.10 18.57 7.15
CA ILE A 405 14.52 19.97 7.29
C ILE A 405 15.38 20.17 8.54
N ALA A 406 15.06 19.48 9.63
CA ALA A 406 15.79 19.54 10.90
C ALA A 406 16.27 18.17 11.36
N GLY A 407 17.29 18.14 12.25
CA GLY A 407 17.84 16.92 12.83
C GLY A 407 19.23 16.53 12.31
N LYS A 408 19.72 15.36 12.75
CA LYS A 408 21.05 14.81 12.48
C LYS A 408 21.37 14.71 10.98
N SER A 409 20.41 14.32 10.16
CA SER A 409 20.60 14.09 8.71
C SER A 409 19.77 15.06 7.87
N SER A 410 19.71 16.33 8.27
CA SER A 410 18.83 17.33 7.67
C SER A 410 19.50 18.25 6.65
N ILE A 411 18.69 18.85 5.78
CA ILE A 411 19.17 19.81 4.78
C ILE A 411 19.81 21.06 5.41
N LEU A 412 19.26 21.57 6.52
CA LEU A 412 19.88 22.69 7.23
C LEU A 412 21.27 22.30 7.76
N ARG A 413 21.44 21.06 8.22
CA ARG A 413 22.76 20.58 8.65
C ARG A 413 23.73 20.42 7.48
N ALA A 414 23.25 20.00 6.31
CA ALA A 414 24.05 19.78 5.11
C ALA A 414 24.56 21.09 4.47
N LEU A 415 23.83 22.19 4.60
CA LEU A 415 24.20 23.47 3.99
C LEU A 415 25.38 24.16 4.71
N PRO A 416 26.32 24.81 3.99
CA PRO A 416 27.40 25.58 4.61
C PRO A 416 26.87 26.69 5.52
N VAL A 417 27.59 26.96 6.62
CA VAL A 417 27.17 27.98 7.62
C VAL A 417 26.98 29.35 6.98
N ASN A 418 27.90 29.75 6.10
CA ASN A 418 27.84 31.05 5.44
C ASN A 418 26.69 31.17 4.44
N VAL A 419 26.25 30.07 3.81
CA VAL A 419 25.07 30.09 2.93
C VAL A 419 23.84 30.46 3.75
N LEU A 420 23.63 29.77 4.89
CA LEU A 420 22.48 30.04 5.76
C LEU A 420 22.55 31.40 6.45
N ALA A 421 23.75 31.83 6.88
CA ALA A 421 23.94 33.12 7.54
C ALA A 421 23.54 34.28 6.62
N ASN A 422 23.98 34.22 5.35
CA ASN A 422 23.61 35.23 4.36
C ASN A 422 22.14 35.10 3.93
N ALA A 423 21.64 33.88 3.70
CA ALA A 423 20.27 33.66 3.26
C ALA A 423 19.22 34.11 4.29
N TYR A 424 19.46 33.86 5.57
CA TYR A 424 18.53 34.22 6.64
C TYR A 424 18.89 35.53 7.35
N ARG A 425 20.01 36.18 7.00
CA ARG A 425 20.53 37.39 7.66
C ARG A 425 20.69 37.22 9.17
N ILE A 426 21.24 36.09 9.59
CA ILE A 426 21.51 35.75 11.00
C ILE A 426 23.00 35.50 11.22
N SER A 427 23.45 35.61 12.47
CA SER A 427 24.85 35.38 12.83
C SER A 427 25.27 33.92 12.58
N ARG A 428 26.58 33.71 12.38
CA ARG A 428 27.15 32.35 12.27
C ARG A 428 26.84 31.49 13.50
N GLN A 429 26.72 32.11 14.68
CA GLN A 429 26.39 31.40 15.90
C GLN A 429 24.93 30.94 15.91
N GLU A 430 23.99 31.77 15.47
CA GLU A 430 22.59 31.39 15.31
C GLU A 430 22.43 30.27 14.28
N VAL A 431 23.17 30.29 13.17
CA VAL A 431 23.19 29.17 12.21
C VAL A 431 23.70 27.90 12.87
N ARG A 432 24.80 27.96 13.65
CA ARG A 432 25.31 26.78 14.37
C ARG A 432 24.24 26.23 15.32
N ASN A 433 23.50 27.09 16.01
CA ASN A 433 22.38 26.69 16.86
C ASN A 433 21.26 26.05 16.02
N LEU A 434 20.85 26.66 14.91
CA LEU A 434 19.84 26.12 13.99
C LEU A 434 20.20 24.70 13.51
N LYS A 435 21.47 24.48 13.15
CA LYS A 435 21.99 23.19 12.69
C LYS A 435 22.08 22.14 13.81
N ASN A 436 22.43 22.56 15.03
CA ASN A 436 22.87 21.66 16.10
C ASN A 436 21.86 21.49 17.25
N ASN A 437 20.87 22.38 17.41
CA ASN A 437 19.87 22.30 18.48
C ASN A 437 19.10 20.98 18.47
N ARG A 438 18.91 20.35 17.30
CA ARG A 438 18.32 19.02 17.12
C ARG A 438 19.32 17.99 16.57
N GLY A 439 20.61 18.30 16.63
CA GLY A 439 21.66 17.60 15.86
C GLY A 439 21.93 16.14 16.26
N GLN A 440 21.38 15.68 17.38
CA GLN A 440 21.47 14.29 17.85
C GLN A 440 20.21 13.46 17.56
N GLU A 441 19.11 14.10 17.16
CA GLU A 441 17.83 13.44 16.90
C GLU A 441 17.65 13.25 15.39
N SER A 442 17.06 12.13 14.97
CA SER A 442 16.77 11.83 13.57
C SER A 442 15.31 11.43 13.44
N GLY A 443 14.58 12.01 12.47
CA GLY A 443 13.18 11.69 12.18
C GLY A 443 12.19 12.12 13.28
N VAL A 444 12.29 11.54 14.48
CA VAL A 444 11.40 11.71 15.63
C VAL A 444 12.09 12.47 16.77
N PHE A 445 11.45 13.54 17.24
CA PHE A 445 12.01 14.51 18.17
C PHE A 445 11.23 14.56 19.48
N THR A 446 11.98 14.69 20.58
CA THR A 446 11.46 14.96 21.92
C THR A 446 10.88 16.38 22.03
N PRO A 447 9.87 16.62 22.87
CA PRO A 447 9.44 17.98 23.19
C PRO A 447 10.58 18.73 23.90
N LYS A 448 10.88 19.96 23.47
CA LYS A 448 11.90 20.84 24.10
C LYS A 448 11.34 22.08 24.78
N PHE A 449 10.14 22.48 24.40
CA PHE A 449 9.48 23.67 24.92
C PHE A 449 8.11 23.26 25.47
N THR A 450 7.77 23.79 26.64
CA THR A 450 6.45 23.64 27.26
C THR A 450 5.39 24.20 26.31
N GLN A 451 4.23 23.54 26.20
CA GLN A 451 3.13 24.02 25.35
C GLN A 451 2.62 25.37 25.87
N THR A 452 3.00 26.48 25.23
CA THR A 452 2.13 27.64 25.17
C THR A 452 0.96 27.26 24.27
N SER A 453 -0.27 27.51 24.72
CA SER A 453 -1.48 27.31 23.92
C SER A 453 -1.31 27.99 22.56
N PHE A 454 -1.24 27.21 21.48
CA PHE A 454 -1.24 27.75 20.14
C PHE A 454 -2.62 28.36 19.90
N GLN A 455 -2.72 29.69 19.95
CA GLN A 455 -3.88 30.38 19.41
C GLN A 455 -3.93 30.13 17.90
N PRO A 456 -5.12 29.93 17.31
CA PRO A 456 -5.29 30.05 15.87
C PRO A 456 -4.72 31.41 15.43
N TYR A 457 -3.95 31.45 14.34
CA TYR A 457 -3.64 32.73 13.70
C TYR A 457 -4.96 33.46 13.43
N PRO A 458 -5.05 34.79 13.65
CA PRO A 458 -6.23 35.54 13.24
C PRO A 458 -6.45 35.33 11.74
N GLU A 459 -7.67 34.97 11.36
CA GLU A 459 -8.13 35.19 9.99
C GLU A 459 -7.95 36.69 9.69
N GLY A 460 -7.42 36.99 8.51
CA GLY A 460 -6.90 38.32 8.18
C GLY A 460 -7.85 39.44 8.56
N GLU A 461 -7.32 40.43 9.28
CA GLU A 461 -7.95 41.73 9.34
C GLU A 461 -8.03 42.28 7.91
N ASP A 462 -9.25 42.64 7.50
CA ASP A 462 -9.53 43.35 6.26
C ASP A 462 -8.55 44.52 6.08
N GLU A 463 -7.82 44.48 4.97
CA GLU A 463 -6.89 45.49 4.48
C GLU A 463 -7.60 46.80 4.04
N SER A 464 -8.78 47.10 4.60
CA SER A 464 -9.61 48.27 4.29
C SER A 464 -9.70 49.29 5.42
N SER A 465 -9.16 49.00 6.61
CA SER A 465 -9.26 49.91 7.78
C SER A 465 -8.03 50.79 8.04
N LEU A 466 -6.94 50.63 7.28
CA LEU A 466 -5.69 51.39 7.49
C LEU A 466 -5.49 52.62 6.58
N ILE A 467 -6.51 53.04 5.81
CA ILE A 467 -6.38 54.22 4.93
C ILE A 467 -6.96 55.52 5.54
N ASN A 468 -7.76 55.47 6.61
CA ASN A 468 -8.44 56.67 7.13
C ASN A 468 -7.84 57.29 8.42
N LYS A 469 -6.54 57.11 8.70
CA LYS A 469 -5.87 57.82 9.83
C LYS A 469 -4.55 58.50 9.45
N ALA A 470 -4.46 58.98 8.21
CA ALA A 470 -3.41 59.90 7.78
C ALA A 470 -4.06 61.09 7.06
N SER A 471 -4.92 61.82 7.76
CA SER A 471 -5.37 63.17 7.42
C SER A 471 -6.18 63.73 8.58
N GLU A 472 -5.47 64.11 9.65
CA GLU A 472 -5.84 65.19 10.59
C GLU A 472 -4.63 65.57 11.44
#